data_AF-A0A926RWK3-F1
#
_entry.id   AF-A0A926RWK3-F1
#
_cell.length_a   1.000
_cell.length_b   1.000
_cell.length_c   1.000
_cell.angle_alpha   90.00
_cell.angle_beta   90.00
_cell.angle_gamma   90.00
#
_symmetry.space_group_name_H-M   'P 1'
#
loop_
_entity.id
_entity.type
_entity.pdbx_description
1 polymer ?
#
loop_
_entity_poly.entity_id
_entity_poly.type
_entity_poly.pdbx_seq_one_letter_code
_entity_poly.pdbx_strand_id
1 'polypeptide(L)' 'MQTRLKEVIEERGIMQKFLVDKTGVTTNTMSGYVTGRQIPSVKNAYRIAKVLGVKVEDIWYDEEFDKELKQSKKF' A
#
# COMPACT_ATOMS: atom_id res chain seq x y z
N MET A 1 8.54 1.63 7.88
CA MET A 1 7.54 1.34 6.84
C MET A 1 6.33 2.26 6.94
N GLN A 2 6.08 3.04 5.90
CA GLN A 2 4.96 3.99 5.78
C GLN A 2 3.97 3.51 4.71
N THR A 3 2.79 4.14 4.66
CA THR A 3 1.73 3.85 3.67
C THR A 3 1.17 5.14 3.09
N ARG A 4 0.94 5.16 1.79
CA ARG A 4 0.20 6.19 1.04
C ARG A 4 -1.11 5.64 0.48
N LEU A 5 -1.57 4.50 0.99
CA LEU A 5 -2.79 3.85 0.50
C LEU A 5 -4.00 4.79 0.55
N LYS A 6 -4.11 5.64 1.59
CA LYS A 6 -5.18 6.62 1.69
C LYS A 6 -5.16 7.62 0.51
N GLU A 7 -4.01 8.20 0.23
CA GLU A 7 -3.83 9.17 -0.86
C GLU A 7 -4.15 8.52 -2.21
N VAL A 8 -3.64 7.31 -2.47
CA VAL A 8 -3.88 6.60 -3.73
C VAL A 8 -5.37 6.28 -3.94
N ILE A 9 -6.09 5.97 -2.85
CA ILE A 9 -7.54 5.72 -2.90
C ILE A 9 -8.30 7.02 -3.23
N GLU A 10 -7.92 8.13 -2.59
CA GLU A 10 -8.54 9.46 -2.77
C GLU A 10 -8.28 10.00 -4.19
N GLU A 11 -7.03 9.95 -4.67
CA GLU A 11 -6.64 10.38 -6.02
C GLU A 11 -7.41 9.62 -7.11
N ARG A 12 -7.73 8.35 -6.87
CA ARG A 12 -8.46 7.51 -7.82
C ARG A 12 -9.97 7.55 -7.66
N GLY A 13 -10.49 8.23 -6.63
CA GLY A 13 -11.92 8.28 -6.33
C GLY A 13 -12.53 6.90 -6.00
N ILE A 14 -11.74 5.98 -5.46
CA ILE A 14 -12.18 4.61 -5.14
C ILE A 14 -12.66 4.56 -3.69
N MET A 15 -13.65 3.72 -3.38
CA MET A 15 -14.06 3.48 -1.99
C MET A 15 -13.28 2.33 -1.37
N GLN A 16 -12.98 2.41 -0.06
CA GLN A 16 -12.36 1.28 0.67
C GLN A 16 -13.18 -0.02 0.56
N LYS A 17 -14.53 0.10 0.52
CA LYS A 17 -15.44 -1.04 0.32
C LYS A 17 -15.13 -1.79 -0.99
N PHE A 18 -14.80 -1.07 -2.05
CA PHE A 18 -14.40 -1.69 -3.32
C PHE A 18 -13.15 -2.55 -3.16
N LEU A 19 -12.15 -2.07 -2.40
CA LEU A 19 -10.95 -2.86 -2.15
C LEU A 19 -11.25 -4.09 -1.28
N VAL A 20 -12.12 -3.97 -0.28
CA VAL A 20 -12.59 -5.11 0.52
C VAL A 20 -13.21 -6.18 -0.38
N ASP A 21 -14.16 -5.79 -1.24
CA ASP A 21 -14.87 -6.70 -2.14
C ASP A 21 -13.92 -7.39 -3.13
N LYS A 22 -12.88 -6.69 -3.60
CA LYS A 22 -11.91 -7.25 -4.57
C LYS A 22 -10.79 -8.07 -3.94
N THR A 23 -10.42 -7.78 -2.70
CA THR A 23 -9.26 -8.41 -2.03
C THR A 23 -9.67 -9.52 -1.05
N GLY A 24 -10.92 -9.50 -0.58
CA GLY A 24 -11.48 -10.45 0.38
C GLY A 24 -10.99 -10.22 1.81
N VAL A 25 -10.31 -9.09 2.09
CA VAL A 25 -9.91 -8.75 3.47
C VAL A 25 -11.07 -8.09 4.20
N THR A 26 -11.11 -8.20 5.53
CA THR A 26 -12.17 -7.55 6.31
C THR A 26 -12.06 -6.03 6.22
N THR A 27 -13.19 -5.33 6.43
CA THR A 27 -13.23 -3.86 6.53
C THR A 27 -12.26 -3.32 7.58
N ASN A 28 -12.22 -3.94 8.77
CA ASN A 28 -11.29 -3.56 9.83
C ASN A 28 -9.83 -3.68 9.39
N THR A 29 -9.48 -4.78 8.72
CA THR A 29 -8.13 -4.97 8.17
C THR A 29 -7.79 -3.92 7.11
N MET A 30 -8.72 -3.62 6.20
CA MET A 30 -8.53 -2.58 5.19
C MET A 30 -8.30 -1.21 5.84
N SER A 31 -9.11 -0.85 6.83
CA SER A 31 -8.93 0.40 7.58
C SER A 31 -7.59 0.42 8.32
N GLY A 32 -7.14 -0.70 8.88
CA GLY A 32 -5.80 -0.87 9.45
C GLY A 32 -4.68 -0.60 8.46
N TYR A 33 -4.83 -1.03 7.21
CA TYR A 33 -3.86 -0.76 6.13
C TYR A 33 -3.86 0.69 5.67
N VAL A 34 -5.04 1.31 5.56
CA VAL A 34 -5.20 2.70 5.15
C VAL A 34 -4.61 3.65 6.20
N THR A 35 -4.78 3.33 7.48
CA THR A 35 -4.26 4.14 8.60
C THR A 35 -2.80 3.84 8.95
N GLY A 36 -2.19 2.82 8.33
CA GLY A 36 -0.82 2.38 8.65
C GLY A 36 -0.67 1.65 9.98
N ARG A 37 -1.77 1.40 10.71
CA ARG A 37 -1.76 0.62 11.97
C ARG A 37 -1.35 -0.84 11.72
N GLN A 38 -1.64 -1.36 10.54
CA GLN A 38 -1.32 -2.72 10.15
C GLN A 38 -0.51 -2.73 8.87
N ILE A 39 0.49 -3.60 8.84
CA ILE A 39 1.27 -3.91 7.65
C ILE A 39 0.58 -5.08 6.92
N PRO A 40 0.28 -4.96 5.62
CA PRO A 40 -0.28 -6.07 4.87
C PRO A 40 0.75 -7.19 4.71
N SER A 41 0.26 -8.42 4.60
CA SER A 41 1.09 -9.51 4.07
C SER A 41 1.46 -9.20 2.61
N VAL A 42 2.59 -9.76 2.14
CA VAL A 42 3.03 -9.63 0.74
C VAL A 42 1.88 -9.95 -0.22
N LYS A 43 1.15 -11.04 0.02
CA LYS A 43 -0.01 -11.46 -0.79
C LYS A 43 -1.11 -10.40 -0.86
N ASN A 44 -1.46 -9.77 0.27
CA ASN A 44 -2.49 -8.73 0.30
C ASN A 44 -2.01 -7.43 -0.32
N ALA A 45 -0.75 -7.05 -0.08
CA ALA A 45 -0.14 -5.88 -0.68
C ALA A 45 -0.18 -5.97 -2.22
N TYR A 46 0.25 -7.11 -2.79
CA TYR A 46 0.17 -7.37 -4.23
C TYR A 46 -1.26 -7.36 -4.77
N ARG A 47 -2.23 -7.93 -4.04
CA ARG A 47 -3.64 -7.90 -4.46
C ARG A 47 -4.17 -6.47 -4.53
N ILE A 48 -3.93 -5.68 -3.49
CA ILE A 48 -4.37 -4.28 -3.42
C ILE A 48 -3.70 -3.48 -4.54
N ALA A 49 -2.38 -3.59 -4.69
CA ALA A 49 -1.62 -2.92 -5.74
C ALA A 49 -2.13 -3.28 -7.14
N LYS A 50 -2.46 -4.56 -7.37
CA LYS A 50 -3.04 -5.03 -8.64
C LYS A 50 -4.43 -4.43 -8.91
N VAL A 51 -5.28 -4.36 -7.89
CA VAL A 51 -6.62 -3.74 -8.02
C VAL A 51 -6.49 -2.25 -8.30
N LEU A 52 -5.51 -1.59 -7.68
CA LEU A 52 -5.21 -0.18 -7.88
C LEU A 52 -4.35 0.06 -9.13
N GLY A 53 -3.83 -0.95 -9.82
CA GLY A 53 -2.94 -0.78 -10.98
C GLY A 53 -1.69 0.07 -10.70
N VAL A 54 -1.10 -0.09 -9.50
CA VAL A 54 0.17 0.55 -9.09
C VAL A 54 1.15 -0.51 -8.60
N LYS A 55 2.40 -0.13 -8.31
CA LYS A 55 3.35 -1.01 -7.64
C LYS A 55 3.08 -1.04 -6.14
N VAL A 56 3.51 -2.11 -5.49
CA VAL A 56 3.44 -2.23 -4.02
C VAL A 56 4.26 -1.12 -3.35
N GLU A 57 5.43 -0.81 -3.92
CA GLU A 57 6.34 0.25 -3.46
C GLU A 57 5.73 1.65 -3.53
N ASP A 58 4.81 1.90 -4.46
CA ASP A 58 4.12 3.20 -4.57
C ASP A 58 3.14 3.43 -3.40
N ILE A 59 2.67 2.34 -2.80
CA ILE A 59 1.72 2.36 -1.68
C ILE A 59 2.46 2.23 -0.36
N TRP A 60 3.39 1.28 -0.26
CA TRP A 60 4.11 0.94 0.96
C TRP A 60 5.61 1.02 0.71
N TYR A 61 6.27 1.90 1.45
CA TYR A 61 7.69 2.16 1.30
C TYR A 61 8.33 2.34 2.66
N ASP A 62 9.66 2.25 2.69
CA ASP A 62 10.45 2.56 3.85
C ASP A 62 11.45 3.64 3.46
N GLU A 63 11.23 4.86 3.97
CA GLU A 63 12.04 6.02 3.59
C GLU A 63 13.53 5.83 3.92
N GLU A 64 13.84 5.08 4.98
CA GLU A 64 15.22 4.85 5.41
C GLU A 64 15.90 3.87 4.45
N PHE A 65 15.24 2.76 4.14
CA PHE A 65 15.69 1.79 3.14
C PHE A 65 15.85 2.39 1.74
N ASP A 66 14.91 3.24 1.32
CA ASP A 66 14.95 3.87 0.00
C ASP A 66 16.11 4.88 -0.13
N LYS A 67 16.49 5.55 0.96
CA LYS A 67 17.67 6.44 1.00
C LYS A 67 18.96 5.63 0.89
N GLU A 68 19.07 4.51 1.60
CA GLU A 68 20.24 3.61 1.54
C GLU A 68 20.45 3.03 0.13
N LEU A 69 19.38 2.55 -0.51
CA LEU A 69 19.45 2.04 -1.89
C LEU A 69 19.96 3.11 -2.88
N LYS A 70 19.51 4.36 -2.73
CA LYS A 70 19.97 5.48 -3.57
C LYS A 70 21.44 5.82 -3.32
N GLN A 71 21.94 5.61 -2.11
CA GLN A 71 23.34 5.87 -1.75
C GLN A 71 24.27 4.75 -2.25
N SER A 72 23.83 3.49 -2.23
CA SER A 72 24.62 2.35 -2.73
C SER A 72 24.81 2.34 -4.25
N LYS A 73 23.80 2.80 -5.01
CA LYS A 73 23.84 2.89 -6.48
C LYS A 73 24.67 4.07 -7.00
N LYS A 74 25.31 4.84 -6.11
CA LYS A 74 26.11 6.03 -6.43
C LYS A 74 27.60 5.71 -6.64
N PHE A 75 27.96 4.43 -6.71
CA PHE A 75 29.29 3.93 -7.03
C PHE A 75 29.26 3.11 -8.32
#